data_AF-A0A2D9P7T0-F1
#
_entry.id   AF-A0A2D9P7T0-F1
#
_cell.length_a   1.000
_cell.length_b   1.000
_cell.length_c   1.000
_cell.angle_alpha   90.00
_cell.angle_beta   90.00
_cell.angle_gamma   90.00
#
_symmetry.space_group_name_H-M   'P 1'
#
loop_
_entity.id
_entity.type
_entity.pdbx_description
1 polymer ?
#
loop_
_entity_poly.entity_id
_entity_poly.type
_entity_poly.pdbx_seq_one_letter_code
_entity_poly.pdbx_strand_id
1 'polypeptide(L)'
;MWFFMILSYILILLSGIGLNIIGLNHYFDLQLFNIGIIKLDLFISMIFIATQTLVMFFFVGTGVSIKEYIQENPKTDHIFHKDSIKIKRKLYPPTMALTLLFVAMIIFHGLFIIKQAKEIWFHITYISTYYYFVKSTIIQHQCFKENTLIILNMTGLNNTNLESDL
;
A
#
# COMPACT_ATOMS: atom_id res chain seq x y z
N MET A 1 -4.08 -16.54 -1.36
CA MET A 1 -2.96 -15.58 -1.49
C MET A 1 -3.02 -14.74 -2.76
N TRP A 2 -3.16 -15.37 -3.95
CA TRP A 2 -3.23 -14.67 -5.23
C TRP A 2 -4.39 -13.66 -5.32
N PHE A 3 -5.59 -14.05 -4.90
CA PHE A 3 -6.76 -13.16 -4.80
C PHE A 3 -6.46 -11.86 -4.02
N PHE A 4 -5.83 -11.98 -2.87
CA PHE A 4 -5.57 -10.85 -1.98
C PHE A 4 -4.50 -9.89 -2.55
N MET A 5 -3.53 -10.44 -3.29
CA MET A 5 -2.53 -9.65 -4.02
C MET A 5 -3.18 -8.85 -5.15
N ILE A 6 -4.04 -9.47 -5.95
CA ILE A 6 -4.79 -8.79 -7.03
C ILE A 6 -5.70 -7.70 -6.47
N LEU A 7 -6.43 -8.00 -5.40
CA LEU A 7 -7.27 -7.02 -4.71
C LEU A 7 -6.43 -5.82 -4.24
N SER A 8 -5.25 -6.08 -3.66
CA SER A 8 -4.33 -5.02 -3.24
C SER A 8 -3.87 -4.15 -4.40
N TYR A 9 -3.55 -4.73 -5.56
CA TYR A 9 -3.16 -3.96 -6.75
C TYR A 9 -4.31 -3.10 -7.29
N ILE A 10 -5.53 -3.65 -7.36
CA ILE A 10 -6.71 -2.90 -7.81
C ILE A 10 -6.95 -1.70 -6.88
N LEU A 11 -6.84 -1.90 -5.57
CA LEU A 11 -7.05 -0.85 -4.58
C LEU A 11 -5.93 0.20 -4.58
N ILE A 12 -4.67 -0.20 -4.81
CA ILE A 12 -3.56 0.75 -5.00
C ILE A 12 -3.80 1.60 -6.24
N LEU A 13 -4.25 1.00 -7.35
CA LEU A 13 -4.61 1.73 -8.56
C LEU A 13 -5.75 2.72 -8.29
N LEU A 14 -6.81 2.27 -7.61
CA LEU A 14 -7.95 3.10 -7.25
C LEU A 14 -7.53 4.26 -6.32
N SER A 15 -6.62 4.01 -5.38
CA SER A 15 -6.03 5.03 -4.51
C SER A 15 -5.23 6.06 -5.29
N GLY A 16 -4.50 5.63 -6.32
CA GLY A 16 -3.79 6.53 -7.24
C GLY A 16 -4.75 7.40 -8.04
N ILE A 17 -5.84 6.84 -8.56
CA ILE A 17 -6.90 7.61 -9.24
C ILE A 17 -7.50 8.63 -8.26
N GLY A 18 -7.82 8.21 -7.04
CA GLY A 18 -8.32 9.09 -5.98
C GLY A 18 -7.39 10.26 -5.68
N LEU A 19 -6.08 10.02 -5.58
CA LEU A 19 -5.08 11.07 -5.35
C LEU A 19 -5.05 12.11 -6.50
N ASN A 20 -5.23 11.66 -7.74
CA ASN A 20 -5.35 12.58 -8.89
C ASN A 20 -6.65 13.38 -8.82
N ILE A 21 -7.77 12.75 -8.43
CA ILE A 21 -9.06 13.44 -8.27
C ILE A 21 -8.94 14.55 -7.21
N ILE A 22 -8.33 14.29 -6.05
CA ILE A 22 -8.12 15.32 -5.00
C ILE A 22 -7.32 16.50 -5.55
N GLY A 23 -6.25 16.23 -6.30
CA GLY A 23 -5.45 17.28 -6.93
C GLY A 23 -6.27 18.11 -7.91
N LEU A 24 -6.99 17.47 -8.83
CA LEU A 24 -7.85 18.15 -9.80
C LEU A 24 -8.96 18.96 -9.13
N ASN A 25 -9.56 18.41 -8.07
CA ASN A 25 -10.61 19.06 -7.30
C ASN A 25 -10.12 20.38 -6.68
N HIS A 26 -8.88 20.41 -6.18
CA HIS A 26 -8.26 21.62 -5.64
C HIS A 26 -8.07 22.73 -6.70
N TYR A 27 -7.59 22.39 -7.90
CA TYR A 27 -7.25 23.40 -8.92
C TYR A 27 -8.45 23.91 -9.73
N PHE A 28 -9.44 23.06 -9.98
CA PHE A 28 -10.52 23.35 -10.91
C PHE A 28 -11.88 23.56 -10.22
N ASP A 29 -11.92 23.53 -8.87
CA ASP A 29 -13.15 23.58 -8.06
C ASP A 29 -14.25 22.67 -8.63
N LEU A 30 -13.82 21.47 -9.04
CA LEU A 30 -14.70 20.49 -9.67
C LEU A 30 -15.61 19.97 -8.58
N GLN A 31 -16.82 20.54 -8.50
CA GLN A 31 -17.96 19.96 -7.79
C GLN A 31 -18.41 18.66 -8.48
N LEU A 32 -17.47 17.73 -8.70
CA LEU A 32 -17.65 16.43 -9.30
C LEU A 32 -18.75 15.71 -8.51
N PHE A 33 -19.81 15.34 -9.21
CA PHE A 33 -21.02 14.72 -8.67
C PHE A 33 -21.89 15.60 -7.74
N ASN A 34 -21.69 16.92 -7.70
CA ASN A 34 -22.42 17.82 -6.78
C ASN A 34 -22.17 17.50 -5.29
N ILE A 35 -21.14 16.69 -5.02
CA ILE A 35 -20.66 16.32 -3.70
C ILE A 35 -19.64 17.39 -3.33
N GLY A 36 -19.96 18.24 -2.35
CA GLY A 36 -19.05 19.31 -1.92
C GLY A 36 -17.62 18.81 -1.67
N ILE A 37 -16.64 19.65 -2.01
CA ILE A 37 -15.19 19.39 -2.06
C ILE A 37 -14.70 18.51 -0.89
N ILE A 38 -15.05 18.91 0.35
CA ILE A 38 -14.64 18.22 1.59
C ILE A 38 -15.16 16.78 1.66
N LYS A 39 -16.40 16.53 1.22
CA LYS A 39 -17.03 15.19 1.29
C LYS A 39 -16.33 14.21 0.37
N LEU A 40 -15.93 14.67 -0.83
CA LEU A 40 -15.21 13.85 -1.80
C LEU A 40 -13.83 13.45 -1.27
N ASP A 41 -13.08 14.42 -0.72
CA ASP A 41 -11.75 14.16 -0.17
C ASP A 41 -11.80 13.17 1.00
N LEU A 42 -12.80 13.30 1.88
CA LEU A 42 -13.01 12.36 2.98
C LEU A 42 -13.34 10.95 2.47
N PHE A 43 -14.20 10.84 1.46
CA PHE A 43 -14.54 9.55 0.84
C PHE A 43 -13.30 8.87 0.23
N ILE A 44 -12.51 9.62 -0.56
CA ILE A 44 -11.27 9.12 -1.13
C ILE A 44 -10.29 8.73 -0.03
N SER A 45 -10.22 9.50 1.06
CA SER A 45 -9.34 9.20 2.19
C SER A 45 -9.65 7.88 2.87
N MET A 46 -10.93 7.54 2.99
CA MET A 46 -11.38 6.28 3.58
C MET A 46 -10.92 5.09 2.72
N ILE A 47 -11.09 5.18 1.39
CA ILE A 47 -10.63 4.15 0.45
C ILE A 47 -9.09 4.04 0.50
N PHE A 48 -8.39 5.16 0.55
CA PHE A 48 -6.93 5.19 0.58
C PHE A 48 -6.37 4.51 1.84
N ILE A 49 -6.87 4.87 3.02
CA ILE A 49 -6.43 4.29 4.30
C ILE A 49 -6.82 2.81 4.37
N ALA A 50 -8.01 2.44 3.90
CA ALA A 50 -8.43 1.05 3.80
C ALA A 50 -7.48 0.25 2.90
N THR A 51 -7.04 0.82 1.78
CA THR A 51 -6.05 0.21 0.87
C THR A 51 -4.71 -0.03 1.57
N GLN A 52 -4.14 0.99 2.22
CA GLN A 52 -2.85 0.83 2.90
C GLN A 52 -2.95 -0.18 4.05
N THR A 53 -4.07 -0.20 4.76
CA THR A 53 -4.36 -1.16 5.83
C THR A 53 -4.48 -2.58 5.28
N LEU A 54 -5.17 -2.77 4.15
CA LEU A 54 -5.27 -4.07 3.47
C LEU A 54 -3.90 -4.58 3.03
N VAL A 55 -3.07 -3.71 2.44
CA VAL A 55 -1.70 -4.05 2.05
C VAL A 55 -0.92 -4.52 3.28
N MET A 56 -0.96 -3.79 4.40
CA MET A 56 -0.29 -4.24 5.63
C MET A 56 -0.82 -5.59 6.12
N PHE A 57 -2.14 -5.79 6.13
CA PHE A 57 -2.76 -7.04 6.55
C PHE A 57 -2.38 -8.23 5.68
N PHE A 58 -2.17 -8.03 4.38
CA PHE A 58 -1.66 -9.09 3.51
C PHE A 58 -0.33 -9.65 4.04
N PHE A 59 0.63 -8.78 4.36
CA PHE A 59 1.94 -9.21 4.87
C PHE A 59 1.88 -9.75 6.30
N VAL A 60 0.96 -9.25 7.12
CA VAL A 60 0.68 -9.85 8.43
C VAL A 60 0.19 -11.28 8.26
N GLY A 61 -0.84 -11.48 7.43
CA GLY A 61 -1.46 -12.78 7.17
C GLY A 61 -0.47 -13.79 6.59
N THR A 62 0.30 -13.40 5.56
CA THR A 62 1.30 -14.29 4.97
C THR A 62 2.41 -14.64 5.96
N GLY A 63 2.82 -13.70 6.82
CA GLY A 63 3.80 -13.99 7.86
C GLY A 63 3.30 -14.97 8.92
N VAL A 64 2.00 -15.00 9.23
CA VAL A 64 1.40 -16.02 10.11
C VAL A 64 1.41 -17.38 9.41
N SER A 65 0.98 -17.46 8.15
CA SER A 65 1.00 -18.71 7.39
C SER A 65 2.41 -19.31 7.25
N ILE A 66 3.42 -18.48 7.05
CA ILE A 66 4.83 -18.91 7.02
C ILE A 66 5.26 -19.49 8.37
N LYS A 67 4.84 -18.86 9.48
CA LYS A 67 5.17 -19.32 10.82
C LYS A 67 4.52 -20.68 11.12
N GLU A 68 3.24 -20.83 10.78
CA GLU A 68 2.50 -22.10 10.92
C GLU A 68 3.18 -23.21 10.12
N TYR A 69 3.55 -22.94 8.87
CA TYR A 69 4.24 -23.91 8.01
C TYR A 69 5.57 -24.43 8.62
N ILE A 70 6.38 -23.55 9.23
CA ILE A 70 7.64 -23.91 9.88
C ILE A 70 7.40 -24.73 11.16
N GLN A 71 6.33 -24.44 11.90
CA GLN A 71 5.96 -25.20 13.10
C GLN A 71 5.53 -26.63 12.73
N GLU A 72 4.80 -26.79 11.62
CA GLU A 72 4.37 -28.09 11.11
C GLU A 72 5.51 -28.88 10.45
N ASN A 73 6.55 -28.20 9.96
CA ASN A 73 7.70 -28.81 9.28
C ASN A 73 9.03 -28.40 9.94
N PRO A 74 9.41 -29.01 11.09
CA PRO A 74 10.60 -28.62 11.87
C PRO A 74 11.94 -28.80 11.14
N LYS A 75 11.95 -29.54 10.04
CA LYS A 75 13.13 -29.75 9.18
C LYS A 75 13.33 -28.61 8.17
N THR A 76 12.36 -27.72 8.04
CA THR A 76 12.40 -26.57 7.13
C THR A 76 13.26 -25.46 7.71
N ASP A 77 14.06 -24.84 6.86
CA ASP A 77 15.02 -23.81 7.26
C ASP A 77 14.34 -22.56 7.87
N HIS A 78 14.82 -22.13 9.04
CA HIS A 78 14.40 -20.88 9.70
C HIS A 78 14.70 -19.62 8.88
N ILE A 79 15.48 -19.73 7.79
CA ILE A 79 15.72 -18.65 6.81
C ILE A 79 14.40 -18.01 6.35
N PHE A 80 13.36 -18.81 6.08
CA PHE A 80 12.11 -18.26 5.57
C PHE A 80 11.37 -17.35 6.56
N HIS A 81 11.39 -17.69 7.85
CA HIS A 81 10.84 -16.82 8.89
C HIS A 81 11.60 -15.49 8.95
N LYS A 82 12.93 -15.55 8.89
CA LYS A 82 13.79 -14.36 8.89
C LYS A 82 13.51 -13.46 7.69
N ASP A 83 13.31 -14.04 6.51
CA ASP A 83 13.02 -13.29 5.29
C ASP A 83 11.63 -12.65 5.31
N SER A 84 10.63 -13.33 5.86
CA SER A 84 9.29 -12.74 6.08
C SER A 84 9.34 -11.48 6.97
N ILE A 85 10.22 -11.47 7.98
CA ILE A 85 10.43 -10.31 8.87
C ILE A 85 11.16 -9.18 8.14
N LYS A 86 12.17 -9.50 7.32
CA LYS A 86 12.90 -8.49 6.52
C LYS A 86 11.97 -7.74 5.58
N ILE A 87 11.04 -8.45 4.93
CA ILE A 87 10.04 -7.84 4.04
C ILE A 87 9.18 -6.83 4.79
N LYS A 88 8.64 -7.21 5.97
CA LYS A 88 7.84 -6.29 6.81
C LYS A 88 8.63 -5.03 7.20
N ARG A 89 9.90 -5.18 7.57
CA ARG A 89 10.79 -4.05 7.92
C ARG A 89 11.06 -3.11 6.74
N LYS A 90 11.09 -3.62 5.52
CA LYS A 90 11.27 -2.83 4.28
C LYS A 90 9.97 -2.11 3.90
N LEU A 91 8.83 -2.76 4.09
CA LEU A 91 7.51 -2.29 3.65
C LEU A 91 6.85 -1.27 4.58
N TYR A 92 6.93 -1.48 5.90
CA TYR A 92 6.11 -0.73 6.85
C TYR A 92 6.52 0.75 6.97
N PRO A 93 7.81 1.11 7.06
CA PRO A 93 8.22 2.52 7.15
C PRO A 93 7.72 3.38 5.97
N PRO A 94 7.90 2.99 4.69
CA PRO A 94 7.40 3.82 3.58
C PRO A 94 5.87 3.85 3.53
N THR A 95 5.20 2.74 3.85
CA THR A 95 3.73 2.67 3.84
C THR A 95 3.13 3.55 4.94
N MET A 96 3.69 3.53 6.15
CA MET A 96 3.24 4.41 7.24
C MET A 96 3.50 5.89 6.94
N ALA A 97 4.68 6.23 6.39
CA ALA A 97 5.00 7.60 6.01
C ALA A 97 4.01 8.14 4.97
N LEU A 98 3.66 7.33 3.97
CA LEU A 98 2.65 7.66 2.97
C LEU A 98 1.28 7.92 3.61
N THR A 99 0.82 7.04 4.49
CA THR A 99 -0.48 7.21 5.16
C THR A 99 -0.50 8.49 6.01
N LEU A 100 0.57 8.77 6.75
CA LEU A 100 0.66 9.98 7.58
C LEU A 100 0.67 11.26 6.73
N LEU A 101 1.46 11.28 5.66
CA LEU A 101 1.51 12.41 4.71
C LEU A 101 0.14 12.64 4.06
N PHE A 102 -0.52 11.57 3.65
CA PHE A 102 -1.83 11.64 3.04
C PHE A 102 -2.89 12.20 4.02
N VAL A 103 -2.91 11.72 5.27
CA VAL A 103 -3.80 12.28 6.30
C VAL A 103 -3.49 13.76 6.56
N ALA A 104 -2.22 14.14 6.64
CA ALA A 104 -1.82 15.53 6.80
C ALA A 104 -2.29 16.39 5.62
N MET A 105 -2.13 15.92 4.39
CA MET A 105 -2.60 16.59 3.17
C MET A 105 -4.11 16.88 3.22
N ILE A 106 -4.93 15.90 3.64
CA ILE A 106 -6.39 16.08 3.77
C ILE A 106 -6.73 17.13 4.84
N ILE A 107 -6.03 17.12 5.98
CA ILE A 107 -6.21 18.12 7.04
C ILE A 107 -5.88 19.52 6.52
N PHE A 108 -4.74 19.70 5.86
CA PHE A 108 -4.36 20.99 5.29
C PHE A 108 -5.32 21.46 4.20
N HIS A 109 -5.84 20.54 3.39
CA HIS A 109 -6.87 20.87 2.40
C HIS A 109 -8.16 21.36 3.07
N GLY A 110 -8.63 20.67 4.10
CA GLY A 110 -9.79 21.10 4.90
C GLY A 110 -9.58 22.47 5.55
N LEU A 111 -8.39 22.72 6.12
CA LEU A 111 -8.02 24.01 6.73
C LEU A 111 -7.98 25.16 5.70
N PHE A 112 -7.56 24.88 4.47
CA PHE A 112 -7.58 25.84 3.37
C PHE A 112 -9.01 26.23 3.00
N ILE A 113 -9.93 25.26 2.91
CA ILE A 113 -11.34 25.50 2.56
C ILE A 113 -12.04 26.40 3.59
N ILE A 114 -11.73 26.23 4.88
CA ILE A 114 -12.25 27.10 5.96
C ILE A 114 -11.47 28.43 6.10
N LYS A 115 -10.55 28.73 5.18
CA LYS A 115 -9.70 29.94 5.13
C LYS A 115 -8.80 30.14 6.35
N GLN A 116 -8.42 29.05 7.03
CA GLN A 116 -7.53 29.07 8.19
C GLN A 116 -6.07 28.70 7.86
N ALA A 117 -5.80 28.22 6.64
CA ALA A 117 -4.45 27.88 6.19
C ALA A 117 -4.13 28.51 4.82
N LYS A 118 -2.83 28.72 4.56
CA LYS A 118 -2.32 29.14 3.26
C LYS A 118 -2.35 27.98 2.28
N GLU A 119 -2.69 28.28 1.03
CA GLU A 119 -2.72 27.32 -0.09
C GLU A 119 -1.40 26.57 -0.29
N ILE A 120 -0.26 27.24 -0.04
CA ILE A 120 1.08 26.66 -0.19
C ILE A 120 1.29 25.37 0.61
N TRP A 121 0.63 25.22 1.76
CA TRP A 121 0.72 24.02 2.59
C TRP A 121 0.08 22.81 1.93
N PHE A 122 -1.00 23.02 1.18
CA PHE A 122 -1.61 21.97 0.38
C PHE A 122 -0.66 21.54 -0.73
N HIS A 123 -0.08 22.47 -1.49
CA HIS A 123 0.85 22.14 -2.58
C HIS A 123 2.07 21.35 -2.10
N ILE A 124 2.69 21.76 -1.00
CA ILE A 124 3.85 21.06 -0.41
C ILE A 124 3.47 19.63 0.00
N THR A 125 2.33 19.47 0.68
CA THR A 125 1.90 18.16 1.19
C THR A 125 1.39 17.26 0.07
N TYR A 126 0.76 17.82 -0.97
CA TYR A 126 0.31 17.11 -2.16
C TYR A 126 1.50 16.55 -2.97
N ILE A 127 2.48 17.40 -3.30
CA ILE A 127 3.69 16.98 -4.04
C ILE A 127 4.45 15.92 -3.24
N SER A 128 4.61 16.12 -1.93
CA SER A 128 5.26 15.15 -1.05
C SER A 128 4.49 13.82 -1.03
N THR A 129 3.17 13.85 -0.87
CA THR A 129 2.32 12.66 -0.85
C THR A 129 2.40 11.91 -2.18
N TYR A 130 2.40 12.62 -3.31
CA TYR A 130 2.53 12.02 -4.63
C TYR A 130 3.88 11.32 -4.82
N TYR A 131 4.99 11.97 -4.43
CA TYR A 131 6.32 11.37 -4.48
C TYR A 131 6.40 10.10 -3.61
N TYR A 132 5.91 10.17 -2.37
CA TYR A 132 5.89 9.01 -1.47
C TYR A 132 4.93 7.92 -1.93
N PHE A 133 3.84 8.26 -2.62
CA PHE A 133 2.90 7.31 -3.19
C PHE A 133 3.61 6.43 -4.23
N VAL A 134 4.25 7.05 -5.23
CA VAL A 134 5.01 6.33 -6.26
C VAL A 134 6.11 5.47 -5.64
N LYS A 135 6.89 6.04 -4.72
CA LYS A 135 7.96 5.31 -4.03
C LYS A 135 7.42 4.12 -3.25
N SER A 136 6.34 4.29 -2.49
CA SER A 136 5.72 3.23 -1.71
C SER A 136 5.15 2.14 -2.62
N THR A 137 4.48 2.48 -3.72
CA THR A 137 3.94 1.50 -4.67
C THR A 137 5.05 0.62 -5.28
N ILE A 138 6.19 1.19 -5.62
CA ILE A 138 7.34 0.42 -6.15
C ILE A 138 7.86 -0.57 -5.08
N ILE A 139 8.02 -0.10 -3.84
CA ILE A 139 8.49 -0.96 -2.74
C ILE A 139 7.47 -2.05 -2.42
N GLN A 140 6.18 -1.71 -2.37
CA GLN A 140 5.07 -2.64 -2.18
C GLN A 140 5.12 -3.73 -3.24
N HIS A 141 5.25 -3.37 -4.51
CA HIS A 141 5.37 -4.32 -5.62
C HIS A 141 6.58 -5.27 -5.47
N GLN A 142 7.75 -4.75 -5.10
CA GLN A 142 8.93 -5.58 -4.83
C GLN A 142 8.68 -6.55 -3.68
N CYS A 143 8.12 -6.07 -2.58
CA CYS A 143 7.79 -6.90 -1.42
C CYS A 143 6.74 -7.96 -1.75
N PHE A 144 5.74 -7.67 -2.60
CA PHE A 144 4.77 -8.67 -3.07
C PHE A 144 5.45 -9.80 -3.85
N LYS A 145 6.41 -9.49 -4.73
CA LYS A 145 7.18 -10.51 -5.45
C LYS A 145 8.04 -11.34 -4.51
N GLU A 146 8.82 -10.69 -3.64
CA GLU A 146 9.70 -11.34 -2.67
C GLU A 146 8.90 -12.30 -1.77
N ASN A 147 7.74 -11.86 -1.27
CA ASN A 147 6.88 -12.68 -0.41
C ASN A 147 6.25 -13.86 -1.17
N THR A 148 5.91 -13.67 -2.44
CA THR A 148 5.38 -14.77 -3.29
C THR A 148 6.46 -15.81 -3.56
N LEU A 149 7.69 -15.38 -3.83
CA LEU A 149 8.83 -16.28 -4.06
C LEU A 149 9.13 -17.14 -2.82
N ILE A 150 9.07 -16.56 -1.62
CA ILE A 150 9.24 -17.32 -0.36
C ILE A 150 8.22 -18.46 -0.28
N ILE A 151 6.96 -18.19 -0.61
CA ILE A 151 5.88 -19.16 -0.48
C ILE A 151 5.93 -20.23 -1.59
N LEU A 152 6.37 -19.86 -2.80
CA LEU A 152 6.65 -20.83 -3.87
C LEU A 152 7.81 -21.75 -3.50
N ASN A 153 8.86 -21.22 -2.88
CA ASN A 153 10.00 -22.01 -2.41
C ASN A 153 9.61 -22.98 -1.27
N MET A 154 8.70 -22.57 -0.36
CA MET A 154 8.18 -23.45 0.69
C MET A 154 7.38 -24.62 0.13
N THR A 155 6.57 -24.37 -0.88
CA THR A 155 5.65 -25.38 -1.45
C THR A 155 6.33 -26.31 -2.45
N GLY A 156 7.63 -26.15 -2.70
CA GLY A 156 8.41 -26.98 -3.63
C GLY A 156 8.10 -26.76 -5.12
N LEU A 157 7.13 -25.88 -5.44
CA LEU A 157 6.68 -25.59 -6.81
C LEU A 157 7.74 -24.87 -7.67
N ASN A 158 8.80 -24.36 -7.05
CA ASN A 158 9.92 -23.75 -7.78
C ASN A 158 10.94 -24.80 -8.29
N ASN A 159 10.94 -26.02 -7.73
CA ASN A 159 11.91 -27.07 -8.09
C ASN A 159 11.41 -28.01 -9.20
N THR A 160 10.09 -28.11 -9.41
CA THR A 160 9.50 -28.93 -10.49
C THR A 160 9.81 -28.43 -11.90
N ASN A 161 10.29 -27.18 -12.05
CA ASN A 161 10.75 -26.64 -13.32
C ASN A 161 12.25 -26.91 -13.59
N LEU A 162 12.99 -27.52 -12.64
CA LEU A 162 14.40 -27.86 -12.80
C LEU A 162 14.63 -29.38 -12.95
N GLU A 163 13.67 -30.21 -12.54
CA GLU A 163 13.71 -31.67 -12.77
C GLU A 163 13.08 -32.09 -14.12
N SER A 164 12.42 -31.20 -14.85
CA SER A 164 11.93 -31.50 -16.21
C SER A 164 12.96 -31.26 -17.32
N ASP A 165 14.14 -30.72 -16.97
CA ASP A 165 15.26 -30.41 -17.87
C ASP A 165 16.50 -31.31 -17.62
N LEU A 166 16.33 -32.41 -16.86
CA LEU A 166 17.33 -33.48 -16.65
C LEU A 166 16.76 -34.83 -17.09
#